data_AF-A0A484BAZ2-F1
#
_entry.id   AF-A0A484BAZ2-F1
#
_cell.length_a   1.000
_cell.length_b   1.000
_cell.length_c   1.000
_cell.angle_alpha   90.00
_cell.angle_beta   90.00
_cell.angle_gamma   90.00
#
_symmetry.space_group_name_H-M   'P 1'
#
loop_
_entity.id
_entity.type
_entity.pdbx_description
1 polymer ?
#
loop_
_entity_poly.entity_id
_entity_poly.type
_entity_poly.pdbx_seq_one_letter_code
_entity_poly.pdbx_strand_id
1 'polypeptide(L)'
;MSILVRVKPLYDRYQREIELHLWEPINRFWAECYEACKAASKQRASFQATNRRVFQQKIYMPWKVRQVEEMQRLQNAALQRKTNDSHIRKKWKTAKRFLYGPRGPWFTG
;
A
#
# COMPACT_ATOMS: atom_id res chain seq x y z
N MET A 1 -9.64 23.44 72.68
CA MET A 1 -10.05 24.43 71.65
C MET A 1 -9.61 23.87 70.29
N SER A 2 -10.57 23.44 69.47
CA SER A 2 -10.42 22.38 68.46
C SER A 2 -9.76 22.84 67.15
N ILE A 3 -8.84 22.04 66.61
CA ILE A 3 -8.11 22.22 65.34
C ILE A 3 -9.05 22.57 64.16
N LEU A 4 -10.28 22.07 64.20
CA LEU A 4 -11.32 22.34 63.20
C LEU A 4 -11.66 23.83 63.04
N VAL A 5 -11.52 24.64 64.10
CA VAL A 5 -11.82 26.08 64.08
C VAL A 5 -10.80 26.86 63.23
N ARG A 6 -9.56 26.36 63.13
CA ARG A 6 -8.48 27.01 62.35
C ARG A 6 -8.41 26.54 60.89
N VAL A 7 -8.84 25.31 60.62
CA VAL A 7 -8.76 24.72 59.27
C VAL A 7 -9.89 25.20 58.36
N LYS A 8 -11.11 25.35 58.90
CA LYS A 8 -12.29 25.72 58.11
C LYS A 8 -12.13 27.05 57.34
N PRO A 9 -11.63 28.14 57.94
CA PRO A 9 -11.46 29.41 57.21
C PRO A 9 -10.41 29.33 56.09
N LEU A 10 -9.37 28.52 56.26
CA LEU A 10 -8.33 28.32 55.24
C LEU A 10 -8.88 27.50 54.06
N TYR A 11 -9.66 26.46 54.35
CA TYR A 11 -10.36 25.68 53.35
C TYR A 11 -11.36 26.53 52.56
N ASP A 12 -12.18 27.34 53.26
CA ASP A 12 -13.18 28.19 52.60
C ASP A 12 -12.52 29.25 51.70
N ARG A 13 -11.36 29.79 52.10
CA ARG A 13 -10.56 30.71 51.26
C ARG A 13 -10.01 30.00 50.02
N TYR A 14 -9.38 28.84 50.19
CA TYR A 14 -8.85 28.04 49.08
C TYR A 14 -9.95 27.69 48.07
N GLN A 15 -11.11 27.24 48.55
CA GLN A 15 -12.24 26.88 47.71
C GLN A 15 -12.73 28.08 46.89
N ARG A 16 -12.86 29.26 47.54
CA ARG A 16 -13.27 30.49 46.87
C ARG A 16 -12.26 30.94 45.80
N GLU A 17 -10.96 30.83 46.06
CA GLU A 17 -9.93 31.17 45.08
C GLU A 17 -9.97 30.22 43.86
N ILE A 18 -10.25 28.94 44.07
CA ILE A 18 -10.47 27.98 42.97
C ILE A 18 -11.68 28.37 42.12
N GLU A 19 -12.81 28.66 42.76
CA GLU A 19 -14.05 29.02 42.06
C GLU A 19 -13.89 30.31 41.25
N LEU A 20 -13.15 31.30 41.78
CA LEU A 20 -12.96 32.59 41.12
C LEU A 20 -11.90 32.57 40.01
N HIS A 21 -10.82 31.79 40.18
CA HIS A 21 -9.63 31.95 39.35
C HIS A 21 -9.22 30.70 38.58
N LEU A 22 -9.65 29.51 38.97
CA LEU A 22 -9.10 28.27 38.41
C LEU A 22 -10.09 27.53 37.51
N TRP A 23 -11.39 27.63 37.78
CA TRP A 23 -12.43 26.88 37.07
C TRP A 23 -12.45 27.16 35.55
N GLU A 24 -12.61 28.42 35.16
CA GLU A 24 -12.69 28.81 33.74
C GLU A 24 -11.39 28.55 32.96
N PRO A 25 -10.19 28.89 33.49
CA PRO A 25 -8.94 28.59 32.78
C PRO A 25 -8.70 27.10 32.57
N ILE A 26 -9.04 26.24 33.53
CA ILE A 26 -8.91 24.78 33.37
C ILE A 26 -9.86 24.27 32.30
N ASN A 27 -11.14 24.68 32.33
CA ASN A 27 -12.11 24.26 31.32
C ASN A 27 -11.69 24.68 29.92
N ARG A 28 -11.21 25.93 29.78
CA ARG A 28 -10.71 26.45 28.52
C ARG A 28 -9.47 25.68 28.04
N PHE A 29 -8.51 25.42 28.93
CA PHE A 29 -7.33 24.62 28.60
C PHE A 29 -7.71 23.25 28.03
N TRP A 30 -8.61 22.52 28.71
CA TRP A 30 -9.05 21.21 28.24
C TRP A 30 -9.79 21.28 26.90
N ALA A 31 -10.64 22.30 26.70
CA ALA A 31 -11.34 22.51 25.44
C ALA A 31 -10.37 22.79 24.28
N GLU A 32 -9.38 23.65 24.51
CA GLU A 32 -8.35 23.98 23.52
C GLU A 32 -7.50 22.75 23.18
N CYS A 33 -7.08 21.97 24.18
CA CYS A 33 -6.36 20.72 23.97
C CYS A 33 -7.18 19.71 23.16
N TYR A 34 -8.47 19.56 23.47
CA TYR A 34 -9.35 18.65 22.74
C TYR A 34 -9.48 19.03 21.27
N GLU A 35 -9.78 20.30 20.97
CA GLU A 35 -9.93 20.76 19.59
C GLU A 35 -8.60 20.71 18.82
N ALA A 36 -7.47 21.03 19.45
CA ALA A 36 -6.15 20.88 18.85
C ALA A 36 -5.86 19.42 18.46
N CYS A 37 -6.10 18.47 19.38
CA CYS A 37 -5.92 17.03 19.12
C CYS A 37 -6.85 16.51 18.03
N LYS A 38 -8.11 16.96 18.02
CA LYS A 38 -9.11 16.60 17.01
C LYS A 38 -8.72 17.12 15.63
N ALA A 39 -8.29 18.38 15.53
CA ALA A 39 -7.81 18.98 14.30
C ALA A 39 -6.58 18.26 13.75
N ALA A 40 -5.58 17.99 14.60
CA ALA A 40 -4.37 17.26 14.23
C ALA A 40 -4.69 15.82 13.77
N SER A 41 -5.61 15.14 14.45
CA SER A 41 -6.06 13.78 14.06
C SER A 41 -6.75 13.78 12.70
N LYS A 42 -7.65 14.74 12.46
CA LYS A 42 -8.33 14.90 11.16
C LYS A 42 -7.33 15.19 10.03
N GLN A 43 -6.37 16.07 10.27
CA GLN A 43 -5.33 16.41 9.30
C GLN A 43 -4.45 15.19 8.98
N ARG A 44 -4.02 14.44 10.00
CA ARG A 44 -3.27 13.18 9.81
C ARG A 44 -4.07 12.18 8.97
N ALA A 45 -5.35 11.98 9.26
CA ALA A 45 -6.20 11.08 8.50
C ALA A 45 -6.33 11.50 7.02
N SER A 46 -6.49 12.80 6.77
CA SER A 46 -6.52 13.35 5.41
C SER A 46 -5.22 13.10 4.65
N PHE A 47 -4.06 13.39 5.26
CA PHE A 47 -2.77 13.12 4.63
C PHE A 47 -2.54 11.65 4.34
N GLN A 48 -2.93 10.76 5.25
CA GLN A 48 -2.82 9.32 5.00
C GLN A 48 -3.70 8.88 3.82
N ALA A 49 -4.94 9.37 3.73
CA ALA A 49 -5.82 9.07 2.60
C ALA A 49 -5.25 9.58 1.28
N THR A 50 -4.76 10.82 1.26
CA THR A 50 -4.13 11.44 0.08
C THR A 50 -2.87 10.69 -0.33
N ASN A 51 -1.97 10.37 0.61
CA ASN A 51 -0.74 9.64 0.32
C ASN A 51 -1.02 8.23 -0.22
N ARG A 52 -2.01 7.53 0.35
CA ARG A 52 -2.46 6.24 -0.19
C ARG A 52 -2.94 6.37 -1.63
N ARG A 53 -3.76 7.38 -1.93
CA ARG A 53 -4.24 7.64 -3.31
C ARG A 53 -3.09 7.94 -4.27
N VAL A 54 -2.17 8.81 -3.88
CA VAL A 54 -1.00 9.18 -4.70
C VAL A 54 -0.11 7.96 -4.96
N PHE A 55 0.19 7.16 -3.94
CA PHE A 55 0.97 5.94 -4.10
C PHE A 55 0.29 4.95 -5.04
N GLN A 56 -1.01 4.74 -4.86
CA GLN A 56 -1.80 3.85 -5.73
C GLN A 56 -1.72 4.29 -7.20
N GLN A 57 -1.91 5.59 -7.46
CA GLN A 57 -1.91 6.14 -8.82
C GLN A 57 -0.52 6.18 -9.46
N LYS A 58 0.49 6.63 -8.71
CA LYS A 58 1.83 6.89 -9.28
C LYS A 58 2.76 5.69 -9.27
N ILE A 59 2.56 4.76 -8.34
CA ILE A 59 3.49 3.65 -8.12
C ILE A 59 2.82 2.32 -8.40
N TYR A 60 1.75 2.00 -7.67
CA TYR A 60 1.17 0.66 -7.68
C TYR A 60 0.50 0.31 -9.03
N MET A 61 -0.36 1.19 -9.55
CA MET A 61 -1.06 0.93 -10.82
C MET A 61 -0.09 0.80 -12.00
N PRO A 62 0.90 1.71 -12.20
CA PRO A 62 1.90 1.54 -13.25
C PRO A 62 2.71 0.25 -13.12
N TRP A 63 3.12 -0.11 -11.89
CA TRP A 63 3.83 -1.37 -11.64
C TRP A 63 2.98 -2.57 -12.05
N LYS A 64 1.70 -2.59 -11.67
CA LYS A 64 0.77 -3.67 -11.99
C LYS A 64 0.57 -3.83 -13.50
N VAL A 65 0.44 -2.73 -14.23
CA VAL A 65 0.34 -2.75 -15.70
C VAL A 65 1.61 -3.37 -16.31
N ARG A 66 2.79 -2.87 -15.91
CA ARG A 66 4.08 -3.40 -16.39
C ARG A 66 4.27 -4.89 -16.08
N GLN A 67 3.78 -5.35 -14.94
CA GLN A 67 3.82 -6.77 -14.57
C GLN A 67 3.02 -7.63 -15.56
N VAL A 68 1.82 -7.17 -15.95
CA VAL A 68 0.98 -7.87 -16.93
C VAL A 68 1.63 -7.84 -18.32
N GLU A 69 2.15 -6.69 -18.74
CA GLU A 69 2.86 -6.55 -20.02
C GLU A 69 4.08 -7.47 -20.10
N GLU A 70 4.86 -7.54 -19.03
CA GLU A 70 6.05 -8.41 -18.98
C GLU A 70 5.68 -9.89 -19.00
N MET A 71 4.61 -10.28 -18.29
CA MET A 71 4.11 -11.64 -18.33
C MET A 71 3.65 -12.03 -19.75
N GLN A 72 2.94 -11.14 -20.44
CA GLN A 72 2.53 -11.34 -21.83
C GLN A 72 3.75 -11.47 -22.76
N ARG A 73 4.77 -10.63 -22.58
CA ARG A 73 6.01 -10.69 -23.36
C ARG A 73 6.71 -12.04 -23.22
N LEU A 74 6.80 -12.56 -21.98
CA LEU A 74 7.40 -13.85 -21.71
C LEU A 74 6.60 -15.01 -22.32
N GLN A 75 5.27 -14.97 -22.21
CA GLN A 75 4.39 -15.97 -22.83
C GLN A 75 4.53 -15.99 -24.35
N ASN A 76 4.55 -14.81 -24.98
CA ASN A 76 4.76 -14.68 -26.42
C ASN A 76 6.12 -15.25 -26.84
N ALA A 77 7.20 -14.92 -26.11
CA ALA A 77 8.53 -15.45 -26.39
C ALA A 77 8.58 -16.99 -26.27
N ALA A 78 7.92 -17.56 -25.25
CA ALA A 78 7.83 -19.01 -25.07
C ALA A 78 7.04 -19.67 -26.21
N LEU A 79 5.94 -19.06 -26.64
CA LEU A 79 5.15 -19.54 -27.78
C LEU A 79 5.97 -19.51 -29.08
N GLN A 80 6.67 -18.42 -29.35
CA GLN A 80 7.52 -18.30 -30.54
C GLN A 80 8.60 -19.39 -30.59
N ARG A 81 9.25 -19.69 -29.45
CA ARG A 81 10.21 -20.79 -29.36
C ARG A 81 9.57 -22.14 -29.71
N LYS A 82 8.41 -22.45 -29.11
CA LYS A 82 7.68 -23.71 -29.39
C LYS A 82 7.28 -23.83 -30.87
N THR A 83 6.82 -22.73 -31.46
CA THR A 83 6.46 -22.68 -32.88
C THR A 83 7.67 -22.91 -33.77
N ASN A 84 8.79 -22.25 -33.48
CA ASN A 84 10.03 -22.43 -34.23
C ASN A 84 10.52 -23.88 -34.16
N ASP A 85 10.54 -24.47 -32.96
CA ASP A 85 10.95 -25.87 -32.77
C ASP A 85 10.04 -26.84 -33.55
N SER A 86 8.73 -26.58 -33.57
CA SER A 86 7.76 -27.36 -34.35
C SER A 86 8.05 -27.25 -35.86
N HIS A 87 8.30 -26.04 -36.35
CA HIS A 87 8.67 -25.80 -37.75
C HIS A 87 9.98 -26.48 -38.13
N ILE A 88 11.01 -26.39 -37.30
CA ILE A 88 12.29 -27.08 -37.49
C ILE A 88 12.07 -28.59 -37.56
N ARG A 89 11.32 -29.17 -36.62
CA ARG A 89 10.98 -30.60 -36.63
C ARG A 89 10.23 -31.02 -37.89
N LYS A 90 9.28 -30.20 -38.36
CA LYS A 90 8.53 -30.47 -39.60
C LYS A 90 9.45 -30.44 -40.81
N LYS A 91 10.27 -29.40 -40.95
CA LYS A 91 11.26 -29.28 -42.03
C LYS A 91 12.25 -30.45 -42.03
N TRP A 92 12.74 -30.82 -40.85
CA TRP A 92 13.63 -31.97 -40.68
C TRP A 92 12.98 -33.28 -41.14
N LYS A 93 11.74 -33.56 -40.70
CA LYS A 93 11.00 -34.76 -41.14
C LYS A 93 10.81 -34.78 -42.65
N THR A 94 10.47 -33.65 -43.26
CA THR A 94 10.32 -33.54 -44.72
C THR A 94 11.65 -33.77 -45.44
N ALA A 95 12.73 -33.11 -45.01
CA ALA A 95 14.06 -33.29 -45.59
C ALA A 95 14.55 -34.74 -45.46
N LYS A 96 14.37 -35.35 -44.27
CA LYS A 96 14.73 -36.75 -44.03
C LYS A 96 13.96 -37.69 -44.96
N ARG A 97 12.64 -37.49 -45.11
CA ARG A 97 11.82 -38.29 -46.03
C ARG A 97 12.19 -38.08 -47.49
N PHE A 98 12.55 -36.86 -47.88
CA PHE A 98 12.99 -36.54 -49.24
C PHE A 98 14.31 -37.22 -49.57
N LEU A 99 15.30 -37.16 -48.67
CA LEU A 99 16.64 -37.71 -48.92
C LEU A 99 16.69 -39.23 -48.78
N TYR A 100 16.12 -39.77 -47.69
CA TYR A 100 16.28 -41.16 -47.29
C TYR A 100 14.97 -41.98 -47.38
N GLY A 101 13.87 -41.39 -47.86
CA GLY A 101 12.63 -42.14 -48.08
C GLY A 101 12.72 -43.06 -49.30
N PRO A 102 11.70 -43.91 -49.56
CA PRO A 102 11.73 -44.93 -50.63
C PRO A 102 11.92 -44.40 -52.06
N ARG A 103 11.78 -43.09 -52.26
CA ARG A 103 12.01 -42.40 -53.55
C ARG A 103 13.12 -41.34 -53.44
N GLY A 104 13.90 -41.40 -52.37
CA GLY A 104 14.93 -40.43 -52.07
C GLY A 104 16.25 -40.74 -52.75
N PRO A 105 17.07 -39.73 -53.08
CA PRO A 105 18.36 -39.92 -53.74
C PRO A 105 19.36 -40.75 -52.92
N TRP A 106 19.19 -40.80 -51.60
CA TRP A 106 20.05 -41.53 -50.66
C TRP A 106 19.31 -42.71 -50.03
N PHE A 107 18.29 -43.24 -50.69
CA PHE A 107 17.62 -44.45 -50.25
C PHE A 107 18.60 -45.62 -50.34
N THR A 108 18.95 -46.20 -49.19
CA THR A 108 19.89 -47.32 -49.13
C THR A 108 19.23 -48.68 -49.12
N GLY A 109 17.89 -48.77 -49.19
CA GLY A 109 17.14 -50.03 -49.31
C GLY A 109 17.38 -50.99 -48.17
#